data_AF-A0A7W4BZ67-F1
#
_entry.id   AF-A0A7W4BZ67-F1
#
_cell.length_a   1.000
_cell.length_b   1.000
_cell.length_c   1.000
_cell.angle_alpha   90.00
_cell.angle_beta   90.00
_cell.angle_gamma   90.00
#
_symmetry.space_group_name_H-M   'P 1'
#
loop_
_entity.id
_entity.type
_entity.pdbx_description
1 polymer ?
#
loop_
_entity_poly.entity_id
_entity_poly.type
_entity_poly.pdbx_seq_one_letter_code
_entity_poly.pdbx_strand_id
1 'polypeptide(L)'
;MNDEKPLNRVNGTNFRDSILKVDGNLAVFRKNWRSKSSLFLFGFGCGLFFFFIAFMSIITTPNLVELWGEGLAVYIFLLTIFILLLIFLYRVASKVHCFDLAQQLYYCGKEPDDKAIHLNNVTSVQVIRKPIYNNSHKYDSFELNIVTKSGKRIKVSDHSEGDWIKIEAKQLADFLKIELNLINTNA
;
A
#
# COMPACT_ATOMS: atom_id res chain seq x y z
N MET A 1 -32.77 -7.53 -27.84
CA MET A 1 -31.60 -6.67 -28.05
C MET A 1 -31.48 -5.85 -26.79
N ASN A 2 -30.81 -6.40 -25.77
CA ASN A 2 -30.77 -5.80 -24.44
C ASN A 2 -29.72 -4.71 -24.42
N ASP A 3 -30.21 -3.49 -24.25
CA ASP A 3 -29.46 -2.25 -24.14
C ASP A 3 -28.82 -2.23 -22.74
N GLU A 4 -27.67 -2.89 -22.58
CA GLU A 4 -26.85 -2.76 -21.39
C GLU A 4 -26.26 -1.34 -21.36
N LYS A 5 -27.03 -0.41 -20.78
CA LYS A 5 -26.49 0.89 -20.38
C LYS A 5 -25.27 0.65 -19.50
N PRO A 6 -24.10 1.24 -19.82
CA PRO A 6 -22.94 1.14 -18.96
C PRO A 6 -23.34 1.67 -17.59
N LEU A 7 -23.16 0.84 -16.56
CA LEU A 7 -23.38 1.23 -15.17
C LEU A 7 -22.64 2.56 -14.95
N ASN A 8 -23.42 3.60 -14.66
CA ASN A 8 -22.93 4.91 -14.28
C ASN A 8 -21.84 4.67 -13.22
N ARG A 9 -20.58 4.95 -13.57
CA ARG A 9 -19.44 4.84 -12.64
C ARG A 9 -19.70 5.84 -11.54
N VAL A 10 -20.36 5.40 -10.46
CA VAL A 10 -20.51 6.15 -9.23
C VAL A 10 -19.09 6.34 -8.70
N ASN A 11 -18.52 7.52 -8.96
CA ASN A 11 -17.31 8.11 -8.38
C ASN A 11 -16.52 7.17 -7.45
N GLY A 12 -15.97 6.11 -8.03
CA GLY A 12 -14.91 5.35 -7.40
C GLY A 12 -13.69 6.24 -7.45
N THR A 13 -13.06 6.49 -6.31
CA THR A 13 -11.74 7.13 -6.33
C THR A 13 -10.84 6.28 -7.22
N ASN A 14 -10.22 6.91 -8.23
CA ASN A 14 -9.22 6.28 -9.11
C ASN A 14 -7.95 6.00 -8.30
N PHE A 15 -8.06 5.14 -7.32
CA PHE A 15 -7.02 4.85 -6.36
C PHE A 15 -6.17 3.71 -6.92
N ARG A 16 -4.97 4.09 -7.36
CA ARG A 16 -3.94 3.18 -7.83
C ARG A 16 -2.95 3.00 -6.71
N ASP A 17 -3.06 1.86 -6.03
CA ASP A 17 -2.29 1.58 -4.83
C ASP A 17 -0.83 1.26 -5.17
N SER A 18 -0.58 0.57 -6.27
CA SER A 18 0.76 0.28 -6.77
C SER A 18 0.89 0.43 -8.29
N ILE A 19 2.12 0.37 -8.78
CA ILE A 19 2.46 0.38 -10.21
C ILE A 19 3.49 -0.72 -10.44
N LEU A 20 3.25 -1.56 -11.46
CA LEU A 20 4.24 -2.50 -11.97
C LEU A 20 5.29 -1.78 -12.82
N LYS A 21 6.57 -1.97 -12.50
CA LYS A 21 7.70 -1.57 -13.36
C LYS A 21 8.52 -2.80 -13.71
N VAL A 22 8.72 -3.03 -15.00
CA VAL A 22 9.58 -4.11 -15.51
C VAL A 22 10.84 -3.49 -16.08
N ASP A 23 12.00 -3.93 -15.61
CA ASP A 23 13.32 -3.51 -16.06
C ASP A 23 14.20 -4.75 -16.26
N GLY A 24 14.33 -5.18 -17.52
CA GLY A 24 15.07 -6.39 -17.89
C GLY A 24 14.56 -7.64 -17.16
N ASN A 25 15.38 -8.16 -16.24
CA ASN A 25 15.10 -9.36 -15.45
C ASN A 25 14.40 -9.06 -14.12
N LEU A 26 14.01 -7.82 -13.85
CA LEU A 26 13.42 -7.42 -12.58
C LEU A 26 12.05 -6.78 -12.80
N ALA A 27 11.01 -7.35 -12.20
CA ALA A 27 9.70 -6.73 -12.10
C ALA A 27 9.41 -6.29 -10.66
N VAL A 28 9.02 -5.03 -10.48
CA VAL A 28 8.85 -4.38 -9.18
C VAL A 28 7.45 -3.77 -9.08
N PHE A 29 6.67 -4.22 -8.10
CA PHE A 29 5.45 -3.53 -7.68
C PHE A 29 5.78 -2.57 -6.55
N ARG A 30 5.66 -1.27 -6.83
CA ARG A 30 5.90 -0.21 -5.85
C ARG A 30 4.61 0.55 -5.59
N LYS A 31 4.31 0.80 -4.32
CA LYS A 31 3.20 1.69 -3.95
C LYS A 31 3.38 3.09 -4.52
N ASN A 32 2.28 3.67 -4.98
CA ASN A 32 2.26 5.01 -5.56
C ASN A 32 2.70 6.06 -4.53
N TRP A 33 3.44 7.09 -4.96
CA TRP A 33 3.95 8.14 -4.06
C TRP A 33 2.81 8.89 -3.34
N ARG A 34 1.65 9.01 -3.99
CA ARG A 34 0.47 9.70 -3.45
C ARG A 34 -0.02 9.12 -2.11
N SER A 35 -0.02 7.80 -1.95
CA SER A 35 -0.42 7.17 -0.69
C SER A 35 0.63 7.31 0.41
N LYS A 36 1.90 7.50 0.04
CA LYS A 36 2.98 7.81 1.00
C LYS A 36 2.98 9.27 1.43
N SER A 37 2.69 10.19 0.50
CA SER A 37 2.65 11.62 0.78
C SER A 37 1.47 12.00 1.69
N SER A 38 0.31 11.35 1.57
CA SER A 38 -0.82 11.63 2.46
C SER A 38 -0.51 11.27 3.91
N LEU A 39 0.14 10.13 4.14
CA LEU A 39 0.58 9.71 5.48
C LEU A 39 1.61 10.70 6.06
N PHE A 40 2.57 11.16 5.24
CA PHE A 40 3.56 12.15 5.66
C PHE A 40 2.91 13.50 5.98
N LEU A 41 2.00 14.00 5.13
CA LEU A 41 1.30 15.26 5.33
C LEU A 41 0.41 15.23 6.57
N PHE A 42 -0.31 14.13 6.79
CA PHE A 42 -1.10 13.93 8.00
C PHE A 42 -0.21 13.92 9.25
N GLY A 43 0.89 13.16 9.20
CA GLY A 43 1.87 13.14 10.27
C GLY A 43 2.47 14.51 10.58
N PHE A 44 2.90 15.23 9.56
CA PHE A 44 3.45 16.57 9.67
C PHE A 44 2.42 17.55 10.23
N GLY A 45 1.17 17.49 9.76
CA GLY A 45 0.07 18.31 10.25
C GLY A 45 -0.23 18.07 11.73
N CYS A 46 -0.30 16.81 12.18
CA CYS A 46 -0.44 16.49 13.60
C CYS A 46 0.76 17.01 14.42
N GLY A 47 1.99 16.89 13.91
CA GLY A 47 3.18 17.43 14.56
C GLY A 47 3.13 18.94 14.76
N LEU A 48 2.73 19.69 13.72
CA LEU A 48 2.53 21.14 13.80
C LEU A 48 1.41 21.52 14.79
N PHE A 49 0.33 20.75 14.83
CA PHE A 49 -0.76 20.97 15.77
C PHE A 49 -0.31 20.83 17.23
N PHE A 50 0.43 19.77 17.56
CA PHE A 50 0.97 19.59 18.91
C PHE A 50 2.04 20.64 19.26
N PHE A 51 2.87 21.03 18.30
CA PHE A 51 3.79 22.15 18.48
C PHE A 51 3.05 23.45 18.78
N PHE A 52 1.96 23.74 18.05
CA PHE A 52 1.15 24.93 18.28
C PHE A 52 0.50 24.93 19.66
N ILE A 53 -0.07 23.80 20.11
CA ILE A 53 -0.62 23.68 21.47
C ILE A 53 0.46 23.96 22.51
N ALA A 54 1.63 23.31 22.40
CA ALA A 54 2.73 23.50 23.34
C ALA A 54 3.21 24.96 23.36
N PHE A 55 3.34 25.58 22.18
CA PHE A 55 3.72 26.99 22.05
C PHE A 55 2.68 27.92 22.67
N MET A 56 1.39 27.69 22.41
CA MET A 56 0.30 28.48 23.00
C MET A 56 0.28 28.35 24.53
N SER A 57 0.47 27.14 25.07
CA SER A 57 0.58 26.93 26.51
C SER A 57 1.76 27.67 27.13
N ILE A 58 2.88 27.83 26.41
CA ILE A 58 4.04 28.59 26.90
C ILE A 58 3.72 30.08 27.01
N ILE A 59 3.12 30.68 25.98
CA ILE A 59 2.88 32.14 25.96
C ILE A 59 1.76 32.58 26.92
N THR A 60 0.81 31.71 27.26
CA THR A 60 -0.34 32.08 28.10
C THR A 60 -0.09 31.95 29.60
N THR A 61 1.04 31.38 30.03
CA THR A 61 1.22 30.98 31.44
C THR A 61 2.43 31.71 32.05
N PRO A 62 2.21 32.74 32.90
CA PRO A 62 3.24 33.72 33.28
C PRO A 62 4.34 33.21 34.23
N ASN A 63 4.18 32.04 34.85
CA ASN A 63 5.13 31.49 35.84
C ASN A 63 5.95 30.29 35.33
N LEU A 64 6.09 30.13 34.00
CA LEU A 64 6.64 28.89 33.47
C LEU A 64 8.16 28.75 33.58
N VAL A 65 8.96 29.78 33.93
CA VAL A 65 10.45 29.76 33.91
C VAL A 65 11.07 28.53 34.62
N GLU A 66 10.49 28.03 35.71
CA GLU A 66 10.93 26.79 36.37
C GLU A 66 10.42 25.49 35.71
N LEU A 67 9.30 25.54 35.01
CA LEU A 67 8.69 24.43 34.25
C LEU A 67 9.29 24.24 32.83
N TRP A 68 10.26 25.08 32.41
CA TRP A 68 10.88 24.94 31.08
C TRP A 68 11.63 23.62 30.93
N GLY A 69 12.30 23.16 31.99
CA GLY A 69 13.05 21.90 31.94
C GLY A 69 12.13 20.70 31.77
N GLU A 70 11.10 20.60 32.61
CA GLU A 70 10.19 19.46 32.62
C GLU A 70 9.22 19.48 31.44
N GLY A 71 8.66 20.65 31.11
CA GLY A 71 7.74 20.81 29.98
C GLY A 71 8.41 20.56 28.62
N LEU A 72 9.64 21.06 28.45
CA LEU A 72 10.42 20.80 27.23
C LEU A 72 10.80 19.31 27.12
N ALA A 73 11.17 18.67 28.23
CA ALA A 73 11.47 17.25 28.26
C ALA A 73 10.27 16.39 27.86
N VAL A 74 9.08 16.68 28.40
CA VAL A 74 7.82 15.98 28.03
C VAL A 74 7.48 16.22 26.56
N TYR A 75 7.63 17.45 26.06
CA TYR A 75 7.40 17.77 24.65
C TYR A 75 8.33 16.99 23.72
N ILE A 76 9.64 17.00 24.00
CA ILE A 76 10.64 16.26 23.21
C ILE A 76 10.35 14.76 23.26
N PHE A 77 9.96 14.23 24.41
CA PHE A 77 9.61 12.81 24.57
C PHE A 77 8.41 12.42 23.69
N LEU A 78 7.31 13.18 23.75
CA LEU A 78 6.12 12.94 22.94
C LEU A 78 6.39 13.09 21.44
N LEU A 79 7.15 14.13 21.05
CA LEU A 79 7.56 14.33 19.66
C LEU A 79 8.41 13.16 19.16
N THR A 80 9.32 12.65 19.98
CA THR A 80 10.15 11.49 19.65
C THR A 80 9.31 10.24 19.42
N ILE A 81 8.38 9.91 20.32
CA ILE A 81 7.45 8.80 20.15
C ILE A 81 6.65 8.94 18.85
N PHE A 82 6.16 10.15 18.58
CA PHE A 82 5.38 10.42 17.38
C PHE A 82 6.20 10.24 16.09
N ILE A 83 7.43 10.75 16.05
CA ILE A 83 8.35 10.56 14.91
C ILE A 83 8.64 9.06 14.71
N LEU A 84 8.91 8.32 15.79
CA LEU A 84 9.15 6.88 15.72
C LEU A 84 7.93 6.13 15.16
N LEU A 85 6.71 6.51 15.58
CA LEU A 85 5.46 5.97 15.05
C LEU A 85 5.31 6.26 13.55
N LEU A 86 5.59 7.49 13.11
CA LEU A 86 5.55 7.84 11.69
C LEU A 86 6.56 7.05 10.85
N ILE A 87 7.80 6.90 11.34
CA ILE A 87 8.83 6.07 10.68
C ILE A 87 8.36 4.61 10.60
N PHE A 88 7.79 4.08 11.68
CA PHE A 88 7.25 2.72 11.71
C PHE A 88 6.12 2.52 10.68
N LEU A 89 5.11 3.40 10.68
CA LEU A 89 4.02 3.36 9.71
C LEU A 89 4.52 3.50 8.28
N TYR A 90 5.48 4.40 8.04
CA TYR A 90 6.10 4.58 6.72
C TYR A 90 6.82 3.32 6.24
N ARG A 91 7.54 2.62 7.13
CA ARG A 91 8.20 1.35 6.81
C ARG A 91 7.19 0.26 6.47
N VAL A 92 6.12 0.13 7.26
CA VAL A 92 5.05 -0.86 7.01
C VAL A 92 4.34 -0.59 5.68
N ALA A 93 4.04 0.68 5.38
CA ALA A 93 3.39 1.08 4.13
C ALA A 93 4.30 0.97 2.90
N SER A 94 5.62 0.89 3.08
CA SER A 94 6.60 0.92 1.99
C SER A 94 7.03 -0.46 1.49
N LYS A 95 6.28 -1.53 1.80
CA LYS A 95 6.54 -2.86 1.24
C LYS A 95 6.49 -2.80 -0.30
N VAL A 96 7.51 -3.39 -0.90
CA VAL A 96 7.71 -3.50 -2.36
C VAL A 96 7.75 -4.99 -2.66
N HIS A 97 7.11 -5.41 -3.74
CA HIS A 97 7.19 -6.79 -4.20
C HIS A 97 8.11 -6.84 -5.42
N CYS A 98 9.13 -7.70 -5.35
CA CYS A 98 10.15 -7.83 -6.38
C CYS A 98 10.13 -9.26 -6.93
N PHE A 99 10.23 -9.36 -8.25
CA PHE A 99 10.34 -10.61 -9.00
C PHE A 99 11.60 -10.53 -9.85
N ASP A 100 12.63 -11.29 -9.45
CA ASP A 100 13.95 -11.28 -10.08
C ASP A 100 14.18 -12.60 -10.82
N LEU A 101 14.20 -12.55 -12.16
CA LEU A 101 14.47 -13.68 -13.04
C LEU A 101 15.96 -14.06 -13.08
N ALA A 102 16.88 -13.14 -12.76
CA ALA A 102 18.30 -13.46 -12.70
C ALA A 102 18.62 -14.31 -11.46
N GLN A 103 18.03 -13.95 -10.32
CA GLN A 103 18.17 -14.70 -9.06
C GLN A 103 17.14 -15.84 -8.94
N GLN A 104 16.12 -15.87 -9.79
CA GLN A 104 14.98 -16.79 -9.71
C GLN A 104 14.21 -16.68 -8.38
N LEU A 105 14.09 -15.47 -7.84
CA LEU A 105 13.47 -15.19 -6.53
C LEU A 105 12.32 -14.18 -6.62
N TYR A 106 11.29 -14.44 -5.83
CA TYR A 106 10.30 -13.47 -5.39
C TYR A 106 10.60 -13.08 -3.94
N TYR A 107 10.61 -11.79 -3.63
CA TYR A 107 10.78 -11.30 -2.26
C TYR A 107 10.01 -10.01 -2.01
N CYS A 108 9.76 -9.71 -0.73
CA CYS A 108 9.06 -8.52 -0.31
C CYS A 108 9.98 -7.62 0.51
N GLY A 109 10.42 -6.51 -0.06
CA GLY A 109 11.38 -5.61 0.57
C GLY A 109 12.34 -4.98 -0.42
N LYS A 110 13.45 -4.45 0.09
CA LYS A 110 14.53 -3.89 -0.74
C LYS A 110 15.44 -5.00 -1.30
N GLU A 111 15.63 -6.06 -0.51
CA GLU A 111 16.55 -7.16 -0.79
C GLU A 111 15.88 -8.49 -0.42
N PRO A 112 16.33 -9.62 -0.99
CA PRO A 112 15.89 -10.94 -0.57
C PRO A 112 16.14 -11.18 0.92
N ASP A 113 15.16 -11.77 1.61
CA ASP A 113 15.27 -12.22 2.99
C ASP A 113 14.99 -13.74 3.07
N ASP A 114 15.03 -14.31 4.28
CA ASP A 114 14.74 -15.74 4.50
C ASP A 114 13.32 -16.16 4.10
N LYS A 115 12.44 -15.19 3.77
CA LYS A 115 11.07 -15.43 3.31
C LYS A 115 10.95 -15.34 1.79
N ALA A 116 12.06 -15.13 1.08
CA ALA A 116 12.10 -15.17 -0.37
C ALA A 116 11.64 -16.54 -0.89
N ILE A 117 10.93 -16.53 -2.01
CA ILE A 117 10.34 -17.72 -2.63
C ILE A 117 10.95 -17.88 -4.00
N HIS A 118 11.41 -19.09 -4.31
CA HIS A 118 11.89 -19.39 -5.65
C HIS A 118 10.77 -19.21 -6.69
N LEU A 119 11.03 -18.54 -7.82
CA LEU A 119 10.02 -18.26 -8.84
C LEU A 119 9.42 -19.54 -9.45
N ASN A 120 10.21 -20.61 -9.58
CA ASN A 120 9.71 -21.95 -9.91
C ASN A 120 8.63 -22.50 -8.96
N ASN A 121 8.47 -21.93 -7.75
CA ASN A 121 7.38 -22.29 -6.85
C ASN A 121 6.12 -21.47 -7.09
N VAL A 122 6.16 -20.44 -7.93
CA VAL A 122 5.00 -19.65 -8.36
C VAL A 122 4.37 -20.34 -9.57
N THR A 123 3.08 -20.65 -9.49
CA THR A 123 2.37 -21.43 -10.52
C THR A 123 1.48 -20.57 -11.40
N SER A 124 0.85 -19.54 -10.83
CA SER A 124 -0.02 -18.64 -11.58
C SER A 124 -0.12 -17.27 -10.93
N VAL A 125 -0.50 -16.29 -11.76
CA VAL A 125 -0.98 -14.99 -11.32
C VAL A 125 -2.50 -15.04 -11.21
N GLN A 126 -3.07 -14.48 -10.15
CA GLN A 126 -4.51 -14.47 -9.92
C GLN A 126 -5.02 -13.04 -9.70
N VAL A 127 -6.11 -12.67 -10.37
CA VAL A 127 -6.87 -11.45 -10.07
C VAL A 127 -8.22 -11.86 -9.49
N ILE A 128 -8.51 -11.40 -8.27
CA ILE A 128 -9.77 -11.68 -7.59
C ILE A 128 -10.61 -10.39 -7.55
N ARG A 129 -11.80 -10.43 -8.15
CA ARG A 129 -12.79 -9.34 -8.02
C ARG A 129 -13.59 -9.53 -6.75
N LYS A 130 -13.53 -8.57 -5.83
CA LYS A 130 -14.28 -8.51 -4.57
C LYS A 130 -15.34 -7.39 -4.64
N PRO A 131 -16.63 -7.71 -4.75
CA PRO A 131 -17.67 -6.70 -4.67
C PRO A 131 -17.79 -6.20 -3.22
N ILE A 132 -17.73 -4.88 -3.03
CA ILE A 132 -17.88 -4.23 -1.73
C ILE A 132 -19.24 -3.53 -1.70
N TYR A 133 -20.06 -3.95 -0.75
CA TYR A 133 -21.39 -3.39 -0.49
C TYR A 133 -21.33 -2.58 0.82
N ASN A 134 -21.52 -1.28 0.71
CA ASN A 134 -21.84 -0.42 1.85
C ASN A 134 -23.28 0.07 1.68
N ASN A 135 -23.97 0.40 2.78
CA ASN A 135 -25.40 0.76 2.83
C ASN A 135 -25.84 1.81 1.78
N SER A 136 -24.91 2.60 1.24
CA SER A 136 -25.16 3.64 0.23
C SER A 136 -24.36 3.47 -1.07
N HIS A 137 -23.39 2.54 -1.14
CA HIS A 137 -22.46 2.45 -2.26
C HIS A 137 -22.07 1.01 -2.59
N LYS A 138 -22.00 0.71 -3.88
CA LYS A 138 -21.48 -0.55 -4.42
C LYS A 138 -20.27 -0.22 -5.29
N TYR A 139 -19.13 -0.82 -4.97
CA TYR A 139 -17.93 -0.71 -5.80
C TYR A 139 -17.16 -2.02 -5.79
N ASP A 140 -16.40 -2.26 -6.84
CA ASP A 140 -15.53 -3.42 -6.91
C ASP A 140 -14.13 -3.06 -6.44
N SER A 141 -13.54 -3.95 -5.66
CA SER A 141 -12.10 -3.98 -5.41
C SER A 141 -11.52 -5.20 -6.10
N PHE A 142 -10.33 -5.07 -6.64
CA PHE A 142 -9.62 -6.15 -7.30
C PHE A 142 -8.30 -6.40 -6.59
N GLU A 143 -7.96 -7.66 -6.38
CA GLU A 143 -6.75 -8.07 -5.69
C GLU A 143 -5.89 -8.94 -6.59
N LEU A 144 -4.65 -8.51 -6.79
CA LEU A 144 -3.61 -9.23 -7.52
C LEU A 144 -2.82 -10.11 -6.55
N ASN A 145 -2.78 -11.40 -6.87
CA ASN A 145 -2.11 -12.43 -6.09
C ASN A 145 -1.17 -13.25 -6.98
N ILE A 146 -0.16 -13.84 -6.36
CA ILE A 146 0.55 -14.99 -6.92
C ILE A 146 0.17 -16.24 -6.14
N VAL A 147 0.10 -17.37 -6.84
CA VAL A 147 -0.20 -18.67 -6.25
C VAL A 147 1.06 -19.51 -6.25
N THR A 148 1.36 -20.16 -5.14
CA THR A 148 2.48 -21.09 -5.04
C THR A 148 2.06 -22.53 -5.39
N LYS A 149 3.04 -23.40 -5.64
CA LYS A 149 2.84 -24.86 -5.80
C LYS A 149 2.12 -25.50 -4.62
N SER A 150 2.28 -24.94 -3.41
CA SER A 150 1.56 -25.39 -2.21
C SER A 150 0.12 -24.88 -2.13
N GLY A 151 -0.38 -24.15 -3.13
CA GLY A 151 -1.71 -23.55 -3.15
C GLY A 151 -1.82 -22.27 -2.32
N LYS A 152 -0.73 -21.77 -1.73
CA LYS A 152 -0.74 -20.52 -0.96
C LYS A 152 -0.89 -19.34 -1.91
N ARG A 153 -1.82 -18.44 -1.60
CA ARG A 153 -1.96 -17.14 -2.26
C ARG A 153 -1.18 -16.08 -1.52
N ILE A 154 -0.41 -15.28 -2.26
CA ILE A 154 0.36 -14.16 -1.73
C ILE A 154 -0.13 -12.90 -2.43
N LYS A 155 -0.68 -11.97 -1.64
CA LYS A 155 -1.14 -10.68 -2.13
C LYS A 155 0.04 -9.83 -2.58
N VAL A 156 -0.06 -9.27 -3.78
CA VAL A 156 0.94 -8.40 -4.42
C VAL A 156 0.44 -6.97 -4.50
N SER A 157 -0.80 -6.76 -4.96
CA SER A 157 -1.41 -5.43 -5.11
C SER A 157 -2.93 -5.49 -4.98
N ASP A 158 -3.54 -4.34 -4.76
CA ASP A 158 -4.98 -4.08 -4.80
C ASP A 158 -5.27 -2.82 -5.62
N HIS A 159 -6.40 -2.81 -6.33
CA HIS A 159 -6.87 -1.65 -7.10
C HIS A 159 -8.38 -1.57 -7.07
N SER A 160 -8.94 -0.36 -7.14
CA SER A 160 -10.37 -0.15 -7.44
C SER A 160 -10.66 -0.19 -8.95
N GLU A 161 -9.63 0.00 -9.79
CA GLU A 161 -9.76 0.08 -11.24
C GLU A 161 -9.46 -1.28 -11.89
N GLY A 162 -10.52 -2.04 -12.22
CA GLY A 162 -10.43 -3.42 -12.69
C GLY A 162 -9.70 -3.63 -14.02
N ASP A 163 -9.71 -2.64 -14.91
CA ASP A 163 -9.00 -2.76 -16.20
C ASP A 163 -7.48 -2.67 -16.00
N TRP A 164 -7.02 -1.79 -15.11
CA TRP A 164 -5.58 -1.60 -14.86
C TRP A 164 -4.95 -2.77 -14.16
N ILE A 165 -5.59 -3.31 -13.13
CA ILE A 165 -5.04 -4.47 -12.43
C ILE A 165 -4.97 -5.69 -13.36
N LYS A 166 -5.89 -5.83 -14.32
CA LYS A 166 -5.83 -6.90 -15.33
C LYS A 166 -4.66 -6.69 -16.29
N ILE A 167 -4.37 -5.45 -16.68
CA ILE A 167 -3.19 -5.11 -17.50
C ILE A 167 -1.90 -5.44 -16.75
N GLU A 168 -1.78 -5.01 -15.49
CA GLU A 168 -0.59 -5.29 -14.67
C GLU A 168 -0.44 -6.78 -14.36
N ALA A 169 -1.55 -7.48 -14.11
CA ALA A 169 -1.56 -8.92 -13.90
C ALA A 169 -1.11 -9.67 -15.16
N LYS A 170 -1.56 -9.24 -16.35
CA LYS A 170 -1.13 -9.80 -17.62
C LYS A 170 0.36 -9.55 -17.84
N GLN A 171 0.83 -8.33 -17.63
CA GLN A 171 2.26 -7.99 -17.74
C GLN A 171 3.13 -8.85 -16.80
N LEU A 172 2.68 -9.06 -15.56
CA LEU A 172 3.39 -9.93 -14.61
C LEU A 172 3.38 -11.39 -15.06
N ALA A 173 2.24 -11.90 -15.52
CA ALA A 173 2.11 -13.27 -16.01
C ALA A 173 3.00 -13.53 -17.23
N ASP A 174 3.02 -12.59 -18.18
CA ASP A 174 3.88 -12.63 -19.37
C ASP A 174 5.37 -12.57 -18.98
N PHE A 175 5.73 -11.70 -18.03
CA PHE A 175 7.10 -11.59 -17.51
C PHE A 175 7.58 -12.89 -16.85
N LEU A 176 6.73 -13.51 -16.04
CA LEU A 176 7.02 -14.78 -15.36
C LEU A 176 6.84 -16.01 -16.25
N LYS A 177 6.22 -15.87 -17.43
CA LYS A 177 5.82 -16.95 -18.35
C LYS A 177 4.93 -18.00 -17.67
N ILE A 178 3.95 -17.53 -16.90
CA ILE A 178 2.98 -18.38 -16.18
C ILE A 178 1.55 -17.96 -16.51
N GLU A 179 0.59 -18.79 -16.12
CA GLU A 179 -0.82 -18.56 -16.42
C GLU A 179 -1.43 -17.41 -15.60
N LEU A 180 -2.33 -16.63 -16.23
CA LEU A 180 -3.16 -15.63 -15.59
C LEU A 180 -4.58 -16.17 -15.38
N ASN A 181 -5.01 -16.21 -14.11
CA ASN A 181 -6.32 -16.67 -13.69
C ASN A 181 -7.19 -15.50 -13.20
N LEU A 182 -8.32 -15.28 -13.86
CA LEU A 182 -9.30 -14.27 -13.45
C LEU A 182 -10.42 -14.94 -12.64
N ILE A 183 -10.56 -14.57 -11.37
CA ILE A 183 -11.53 -15.15 -10.46
C ILE A 183 -12.60 -14.12 -10.14
N ASN A 184 -13.82 -14.40 -10.59
CA ASN A 184 -15.01 -13.66 -10.16
C ASN A 184 -15.60 -14.37 -8.94
N THR A 185 -15.49 -13.77 -7.76
CA THR A 185 -16.32 -14.21 -6.64
C THR A 185 -17.71 -13.64 -6.83
N ASN A 186 -18.62 -14.45 -7.36
CA ASN A 186 -20.04 -14.19 -7.24
C ASN A 186 -20.37 -14.33 -5.75
N ALA A 187 -20.83 -13.24 -5.14
CA ALA A 187 -21.38 -13.27 -3.79
C ALA A 187 -22.76 -13.90 -3.81
#